data_AF-A0A4U5MS14-F1
#
_entry.id   AF-A0A4U5MS14-F1
#
_cell.length_a   1.000
_cell.length_b   1.000
_cell.length_c   1.000
_cell.angle_alpha   90.00
_cell.angle_beta   90.00
_cell.angle_gamma   90.00
#
_symmetry.space_group_name_H-M   'P 1'
#
loop_
_entity.id
_entity.type
_entity.pdbx_description
1 polymer ?
#
loop_
_entity_poly.entity_id
_entity_poly.type
_entity_poly.pdbx_seq_one_letter_code
_entity_poly.pdbx_strand_id
1 'polypeptide(L)'
;MLLVVAVEYFIIAILSLMDIVIFALAIKLKTFTELCKMPQLRALLISEIIAAFVHVFICIEWICFNLGITANVVSNTAHLHLISASGALVKIFYDSSTVVIFLQRIYFLCRPVLNARTSNKALLVLNCVLSLSVGLMYVVSPSTACHTVFLGSLVNYIILSFSVTIILSGTVMVILIKRFWTSVSSHTERTINKFVSSFFYLRILCEFIPFIIGALMRATIGRSLGTYVGAFGALGVALDTFVQSVVFSYMLRKSKQNVNQTHSTF
;
A
#
# COMPACT_ATOMS: atom_id res chain seq x y z
N MET A 1 -10.73 -25.99 8.26
CA MET A 1 -10.71 -24.68 7.57
C MET A 1 -10.50 -23.53 8.56
N LEU A 2 -11.29 -23.43 9.63
CA LEU A 2 -11.16 -22.37 10.66
C LEU A 2 -9.74 -22.22 11.23
N LEU A 3 -9.07 -23.34 11.57
CA LEU A 3 -7.69 -23.29 12.09
C LEU A 3 -6.69 -22.69 11.09
N VAL A 4 -6.81 -23.00 9.80
CA VAL A 4 -5.92 -22.49 8.75
C VAL A 4 -6.09 -20.98 8.62
N VAL A 5 -7.34 -20.51 8.59
CA VAL A 5 -7.67 -19.08 8.52
C VAL A 5 -7.15 -18.33 9.76
N ALA A 6 -7.29 -18.91 10.96
CA ALA A 6 -6.75 -18.32 12.17
C ALA A 6 -5.21 -18.20 12.14
N VAL A 7 -4.52 -19.22 11.63
CA VAL A 7 -3.05 -19.18 11.45
C VAL A 7 -2.65 -18.10 10.44
N GLU A 8 -3.38 -17.95 9.34
CA GLU A 8 -3.12 -16.90 8.34
C GLU A 8 -3.24 -15.50 8.96
N TYR A 9 -4.33 -15.21 9.68
CA TYR A 9 -4.50 -13.92 10.37
C TYR A 9 -3.44 -13.69 11.44
N PHE A 10 -2.96 -14.74 12.11
CA PHE A 10 -1.86 -14.63 13.06
C PHE A 10 -0.55 -14.23 12.38
N ILE A 11 -0.24 -14.83 11.23
CA ILE A 11 0.94 -14.45 10.42
C ILE A 11 0.83 -13.00 9.95
N ILE A 12 -0.36 -12.59 9.46
CA ILE A 12 -0.62 -11.21 9.01
C ILE A 12 -0.40 -10.21 10.16
N ALA A 13 -0.89 -10.53 11.37
CA ALA A 13 -0.69 -9.70 12.55
C ALA A 13 0.80 -9.56 12.90
N ILE A 14 1.56 -10.65 12.86
CA ILE A 14 3.02 -10.62 13.12
C ILE A 14 3.73 -9.74 12.08
N LEU A 15 3.45 -9.94 10.78
CA LEU A 15 4.07 -9.15 9.71
C LEU A 15 3.75 -7.65 9.88
N SER A 16 2.50 -7.31 10.20
CA SER A 16 2.06 -5.93 10.41
C SER A 16 2.68 -5.30 11.67
N LEU A 17 2.88 -6.08 12.74
CA LEU A 17 3.60 -5.60 13.94
C LEU A 17 5.09 -5.39 13.64
N MET A 18 5.72 -6.29 12.90
CA MET A 18 7.11 -6.14 12.48
C MET A 18 7.28 -4.91 11.58
N ASP A 19 6.34 -4.66 10.69
CA ASP A 19 6.28 -3.46 9.84
C ASP A 19 6.28 -2.17 10.68
N ILE A 20 5.38 -2.08 11.67
CA ILE A 20 5.33 -0.94 12.62
C ILE A 20 6.68 -0.75 13.34
N VAL A 21 7.30 -1.83 13.83
CA VAL A 21 8.59 -1.77 14.53
C VAL A 21 9.71 -1.31 13.59
N ILE A 22 9.78 -1.86 12.39
CA ILE A 22 10.77 -1.49 11.37
C ILE A 22 10.62 -0.01 11.02
N PHE A 23 9.39 0.45 10.81
CA PHE A 23 9.10 1.84 10.52
C PHE A 23 9.48 2.76 11.68
N ALA A 24 9.16 2.40 12.92
CA ALA A 24 9.56 3.16 14.10
C ALA A 24 11.09 3.27 14.24
N LEU A 25 11.82 2.21 13.88
CA LEU A 25 13.29 2.24 13.81
C LEU A 25 13.80 3.11 12.65
N ALA A 26 13.10 3.11 11.50
CA ALA A 26 13.43 3.93 10.34
C ALA A 26 13.29 5.42 10.64
N ILE A 27 12.24 5.84 11.37
CA ILE A 27 12.03 7.25 11.80
C ILE A 27 13.22 7.78 12.61
N LYS A 28 13.85 6.94 13.44
CA LYS A 28 15.02 7.34 14.25
C LYS A 28 16.28 7.63 13.43
N LEU A 29 16.29 7.29 12.14
CA LEU A 29 17.42 7.58 11.26
C LEU A 29 17.33 9.03 10.76
N LYS A 30 18.35 9.85 11.00
CA LYS A 30 18.44 11.27 10.53
C LYS A 30 18.12 11.43 9.04
N THR A 31 18.44 10.43 8.23
CA THR A 31 18.15 10.38 6.78
C THR A 31 16.65 10.34 6.46
N PHE A 32 15.81 9.85 7.38
CA PHE A 32 14.35 9.81 7.22
C PHE A 32 13.76 11.21 7.08
N THR A 33 14.19 12.16 7.93
CA THR A 33 13.70 13.55 7.88
C THR A 33 13.98 14.20 6.52
N GLU A 34 15.11 13.87 5.89
CA GLU A 34 15.48 14.35 4.55
C GLU A 34 14.61 13.72 3.46
N LEU A 35 14.38 12.41 3.48
CA LEU A 35 13.46 11.77 2.52
C LEU A 35 12.01 12.23 2.71
N CYS A 36 11.60 12.54 3.93
CA CYS A 36 10.27 13.08 4.24
C CYS A 36 10.05 14.52 3.76
N LYS A 37 11.07 15.20 3.22
CA LYS A 37 10.89 16.49 2.52
C LYS A 37 10.07 16.34 1.24
N MET A 38 9.99 15.13 0.67
CA MET A 38 9.12 14.85 -0.46
C MET A 38 7.71 14.51 0.02
N PRO A 39 6.70 15.37 -0.23
CA PRO A 39 5.40 15.24 0.42
C PRO A 39 4.65 13.97 0.00
N GLN A 40 4.86 13.46 -1.21
CA GLN A 40 4.21 12.23 -1.69
C GLN A 40 4.84 10.98 -1.13
N LEU A 41 6.17 10.92 -1.04
CA LEU A 41 6.83 9.80 -0.36
C LEU A 41 6.40 9.76 1.10
N ARG A 42 6.31 10.93 1.76
CA ARG A 42 5.77 11.01 3.11
C ARG A 42 4.31 10.54 3.18
N ALA A 43 3.46 10.91 2.23
CA ALA A 43 2.06 10.45 2.19
C ALA A 43 1.97 8.92 2.03
N LEU A 44 2.80 8.33 1.16
CA LEU A 44 2.90 6.88 0.97
C LEU A 44 3.37 6.17 2.25
N LEU A 45 4.42 6.68 2.90
CA LEU A 45 4.93 6.09 4.12
C LEU A 45 3.92 6.22 5.29
N ILE A 46 3.19 7.33 5.36
CA ILE A 46 2.09 7.49 6.35
C ILE A 46 0.96 6.49 6.06
N SER A 47 0.58 6.30 4.79
CA SER A 47 -0.47 5.34 4.44
C SER A 47 -0.07 3.90 4.74
N GLU A 48 1.20 3.54 4.57
CA GLU A 48 1.77 2.25 4.96
C GLU A 48 1.67 1.99 6.47
N ILE A 49 2.07 2.95 7.31
CA ILE A 49 1.91 2.84 8.78
C ILE A 49 0.44 2.65 9.16
N ILE A 50 -0.45 3.49 8.60
CA ILE A 50 -1.88 3.41 8.90
C ILE A 50 -2.42 2.04 8.48
N ALA A 51 -1.98 1.51 7.33
CA ALA A 51 -2.36 0.18 6.86
C ALA A 51 -1.90 -0.92 7.82
N ALA A 52 -0.65 -0.86 8.30
CA ALA A 52 -0.15 -1.82 9.27
C ALA A 52 -0.98 -1.83 10.57
N PHE A 53 -1.32 -0.66 11.11
CA PHE A 53 -2.19 -0.57 12.29
C PHE A 53 -3.58 -1.16 12.03
N VAL A 54 -4.22 -0.78 10.93
CA VAL A 54 -5.57 -1.28 10.59
C VAL A 54 -5.55 -2.79 10.35
N HIS A 55 -4.51 -3.33 9.72
CA HIS A 55 -4.36 -4.78 9.56
C HIS A 55 -4.23 -5.51 10.89
N VAL A 56 -3.51 -4.97 11.88
CA VAL A 56 -3.45 -5.56 13.23
C VAL A 56 -4.85 -5.65 13.84
N PHE A 57 -5.64 -4.58 13.77
CA PHE A 57 -7.01 -4.58 14.28
C PHE A 57 -7.91 -5.57 13.56
N ILE A 58 -7.86 -5.61 12.22
CA ILE A 58 -8.58 -6.58 11.39
C ILE A 58 -8.19 -8.01 11.81
N CYS A 59 -6.91 -8.30 11.98
CA CYS A 59 -6.47 -9.65 12.35
C CYS A 59 -6.95 -10.06 13.74
N ILE A 60 -6.86 -9.16 14.73
CA ILE A 60 -7.36 -9.44 16.08
C ILE A 60 -8.85 -9.74 16.05
N GLU A 61 -9.63 -8.92 15.34
CA GLU A 61 -11.08 -9.12 15.22
C GLU A 61 -11.41 -10.47 14.55
N TRP A 62 -10.77 -10.78 13.42
CA TRP A 62 -11.00 -12.05 12.72
C TRP A 62 -10.54 -13.26 13.54
N ILE A 63 -9.47 -13.16 14.33
CA ILE A 63 -9.05 -14.22 15.26
C ILE A 63 -10.12 -14.41 16.35
N CYS A 64 -10.57 -13.33 17.00
CA CYS A 64 -11.65 -13.39 18.00
C CYS A 64 -12.95 -13.98 17.44
N PHE A 65 -13.30 -13.62 16.20
CA PHE A 65 -14.46 -14.17 15.49
C PHE A 65 -14.31 -15.67 15.22
N ASN A 66 -13.15 -16.11 14.71
CA ASN A 66 -12.89 -17.52 14.42
C ASN A 66 -12.83 -18.40 15.68
N LEU A 67 -12.41 -17.83 16.82
CA LEU A 67 -12.41 -18.51 18.12
C LEU A 67 -13.79 -18.55 18.80
N GLY A 68 -14.81 -17.94 18.19
CA GLY A 68 -16.16 -17.87 18.77
C GLY A 68 -16.27 -16.93 19.98
N ILE A 69 -15.25 -16.09 20.23
CA ILE A 69 -15.29 -15.08 21.30
C ILE A 69 -16.29 -13.98 20.93
N THR A 70 -16.31 -13.59 19.66
CA THR A 70 -17.30 -12.64 19.12
C THR A 70 -18.47 -13.42 18.55
N ALA A 71 -19.63 -13.37 19.22
CA ALA A 71 -20.84 -14.02 18.73
C ALA A 71 -21.29 -13.42 17.38
N ASN A 72 -21.76 -14.26 16.45
CA ASN A 72 -22.32 -13.84 15.18
C ASN A 72 -23.77 -13.34 15.37
N VAL A 73 -23.89 -12.17 16.00
CA VAL A 73 -25.17 -11.50 16.29
C VAL A 73 -25.24 -10.17 15.56
N VAL A 74 -26.45 -9.71 15.25
CA VAL A 74 -26.72 -8.46 14.50
C VAL A 74 -26.06 -7.24 15.16
N SER A 75 -25.91 -7.24 16.49
CA SER A 75 -25.24 -6.16 17.22
C SER A 75 -23.76 -6.01 16.85
N ASN A 76 -23.09 -7.10 16.48
CA ASN A 76 -21.67 -7.11 16.14
C ASN A 76 -21.43 -6.87 14.65
N THR A 77 -22.45 -7.04 13.81
CA THR A 77 -22.37 -6.83 12.36
C THR A 77 -21.93 -5.40 12.00
N ALA A 78 -22.42 -4.39 12.73
CA ALA A 78 -22.01 -3.00 12.51
C ALA A 78 -20.50 -2.78 12.76
N HIS A 79 -19.95 -3.43 13.79
CA HIS A 79 -18.52 -3.35 14.13
C HIS A 79 -17.65 -4.01 13.06
N LEU A 80 -18.02 -5.23 12.65
CA LEU A 80 -17.35 -5.98 11.57
C LEU A 80 -17.33 -5.20 10.25
N HIS A 81 -18.43 -4.51 9.93
CA HIS A 81 -18.50 -3.66 8.75
C HIS A 81 -17.64 -2.40 8.89
N LEU A 82 -17.60 -1.75 10.05
CA LEU A 82 -16.79 -0.56 10.28
C LEU A 82 -15.30 -0.86 10.11
N ILE A 83 -14.83 -1.97 10.67
CA ILE A 83 -13.42 -2.37 10.55
C ILE A 83 -13.09 -2.75 9.11
N SER A 84 -13.96 -3.52 8.45
CA SER A 84 -13.78 -3.86 7.02
C SER A 84 -13.77 -2.63 6.12
N ALA A 85 -14.65 -1.65 6.38
CA ALA A 85 -14.67 -0.37 5.67
C ALA A 85 -13.37 0.40 5.91
N SER A 86 -12.87 0.45 7.15
CA SER A 86 -11.60 1.11 7.46
C SER A 86 -10.43 0.50 6.66
N GLY A 87 -10.38 -0.83 6.54
CA GLY A 87 -9.39 -1.53 5.71
C GLY A 87 -9.48 -1.12 4.23
N ALA A 88 -10.68 -1.06 3.67
CA ALA A 88 -10.88 -0.63 2.29
C ALA A 88 -10.46 0.84 2.06
N LEU A 89 -10.78 1.74 3.00
CA LEU A 89 -10.39 3.15 2.90
C LEU A 89 -8.89 3.34 2.95
N VAL A 90 -8.22 2.63 3.86
CA VAL A 90 -6.76 2.69 3.96
C VAL A 90 -6.10 2.11 2.72
N LYS A 91 -6.63 1.00 2.17
CA LYS A 91 -6.17 0.44 0.90
C LYS A 91 -6.28 1.45 -0.24
N ILE A 92 -7.42 2.13 -0.35
CA ILE A 92 -7.62 3.13 -1.40
C ILE A 92 -6.69 4.32 -1.21
N PHE A 93 -6.47 4.79 0.03
CA PHE A 93 -5.51 5.86 0.32
C PHE A 93 -4.06 5.47 -0.02
N TYR A 94 -3.68 4.22 0.27
CA TYR A 94 -2.38 3.68 -0.09
C TYR A 94 -2.20 3.55 -1.61
N ASP A 95 -3.22 3.07 -2.32
CA ASP A 95 -3.21 2.90 -3.77
C ASP A 95 -3.18 4.24 -4.50
N SER A 96 -3.98 5.21 -4.06
CA SER A 96 -3.97 6.55 -4.62
C SER A 96 -2.62 7.24 -4.38
N SER A 97 -2.02 7.05 -3.19
CA SER A 97 -0.68 7.56 -2.88
C SER A 97 0.38 6.95 -3.81
N THR A 98 0.24 5.66 -4.12
CA THR A 98 1.10 4.93 -5.08
C THR A 98 0.98 5.50 -6.50
N VAL A 99 -0.25 5.68 -7.00
CA VAL A 99 -0.45 6.29 -8.33
C VAL A 99 0.15 7.70 -8.37
N VAL A 100 -0.07 8.48 -7.32
CA VAL A 100 0.41 9.86 -7.25
C VAL A 100 1.94 9.94 -7.24
N ILE A 101 2.64 9.05 -6.52
CA ILE A 101 4.12 9.03 -6.56
C ILE A 101 4.63 8.60 -7.94
N PHE A 102 3.97 7.66 -8.63
CA PHE A 102 4.35 7.28 -9.99
C PHE A 102 4.14 8.44 -10.98
N LEU A 103 2.99 9.10 -10.94
CA LEU A 103 2.70 10.27 -11.78
C LEU A 103 3.65 11.42 -11.51
N GLN A 104 3.98 11.68 -10.24
CA GLN A 104 4.99 12.66 -9.86
C GLN A 104 6.34 12.34 -10.51
N ARG A 105 6.78 11.08 -10.47
CA ARG A 105 8.06 10.64 -11.03
C ARG A 105 8.09 10.75 -12.54
N ILE A 106 7.01 10.33 -13.21
CA ILE A 106 6.82 10.51 -14.66
C ILE A 106 6.93 12.00 -15.01
N TYR A 107 6.24 12.86 -14.26
CA TYR A 107 6.26 14.30 -14.50
C TYR A 107 7.66 14.90 -14.35
N PHE A 108 8.40 14.57 -13.29
CA PHE A 108 9.77 15.08 -13.09
C PHE A 108 10.75 14.60 -14.14
N LEU A 109 10.64 13.35 -14.59
CA LEU A 109 11.50 12.80 -15.64
C LEU A 109 11.20 13.44 -17.01
N CYS A 110 9.93 13.71 -17.31
CA CYS A 110 9.54 14.33 -18.56
C CYS A 110 9.79 15.85 -18.59
N ARG A 111 9.73 16.54 -17.44
CA ARG A 111 9.84 17.99 -17.35
C ARG A 111 10.66 18.44 -16.12
N PRO A 112 12.00 18.36 -16.18
CA PRO A 112 12.86 18.66 -15.03
C PRO A 112 12.89 20.15 -14.60
N VAL A 113 12.42 21.08 -15.45
CA VAL A 113 12.60 22.54 -15.26
C VAL A 113 11.38 23.23 -14.59
N LEU A 114 10.26 22.53 -14.43
CA LEU A 114 9.03 23.15 -13.89
C LEU A 114 9.01 23.22 -12.36
N ASN A 115 8.21 24.14 -11.83
CA ASN A 115 8.08 24.44 -10.40
C ASN A 115 7.57 23.21 -9.60
N ALA A 116 8.52 22.36 -9.18
CA ALA A 116 8.32 21.11 -8.46
C ALA A 116 7.35 21.22 -7.28
N ARG A 117 7.39 22.36 -6.58
CA ARG A 117 6.63 22.59 -5.35
C ARG A 117 5.14 22.67 -5.61
N THR A 118 4.73 23.35 -6.69
CA THR A 118 3.31 23.54 -7.03
C THR A 118 2.70 22.23 -7.51
N SER A 119 3.37 21.52 -8.41
CA SER A 119 2.92 20.20 -8.88
C SER A 119 2.81 19.21 -7.73
N ASN A 120 3.75 19.25 -6.78
CA ASN A 120 3.71 18.36 -5.63
C ASN A 120 2.51 18.62 -4.70
N LYS A 121 2.18 19.89 -4.47
CA LYS A 121 0.99 20.27 -3.68
C LYS A 121 -0.30 19.85 -4.38
N ALA A 122 -0.42 20.11 -5.69
CA ALA A 122 -1.61 19.74 -6.46
C ALA A 122 -1.86 18.24 -6.43
N LEU A 123 -0.80 17.44 -6.62
CA LEU A 123 -0.86 15.98 -6.53
C LEU A 123 -1.25 15.46 -5.14
N LEU A 124 -0.76 16.10 -4.07
CA LEU A 124 -1.13 15.75 -2.70
C LEU A 124 -2.61 16.07 -2.43
N VAL A 125 -3.10 17.23 -2.88
CA VAL A 125 -4.52 17.59 -2.75
C VAL A 125 -5.40 16.59 -3.51
N LEU A 126 -5.02 16.24 -4.74
CA LEU A 126 -5.72 15.23 -5.52
C LEU A 126 -5.79 13.88 -4.79
N ASN A 127 -4.69 13.45 -4.18
CA ASN A 127 -4.65 12.23 -3.37
C ASN A 127 -5.68 12.28 -2.24
N CYS A 128 -5.66 13.35 -1.44
CA CYS A 128 -6.56 13.50 -0.31
C CYS A 128 -8.04 13.55 -0.74
N VAL A 129 -8.34 14.26 -1.83
CA VAL A 129 -9.71 14.36 -2.36
C VAL A 129 -10.22 13.01 -2.85
N LEU A 130 -9.40 12.25 -3.58
CA LEU A 130 -9.79 10.93 -4.07
C LEU A 130 -10.03 9.94 -2.93
N SER A 131 -9.19 9.92 -1.91
CA SER A 131 -9.36 8.99 -0.79
C SER A 131 -10.52 9.39 0.12
N LEU A 132 -10.73 10.69 0.34
CA LEU A 132 -11.84 11.20 1.15
C LEU A 132 -13.19 10.98 0.44
N SER A 133 -13.28 11.14 -0.87
CA SER A 133 -14.54 10.95 -1.61
C SER A 133 -15.02 9.50 -1.52
N VAL A 134 -14.10 8.53 -1.61
CA VAL A 134 -14.45 7.12 -1.39
C VAL A 134 -14.74 6.84 0.09
N GLY A 135 -14.01 7.49 1.00
CA GLY A 135 -14.32 7.57 2.44
C GLY A 135 -15.78 7.88 2.73
N LEU A 136 -16.24 9.02 2.22
CA LEU A 136 -17.59 9.51 2.42
C LEU A 136 -18.65 8.58 1.82
N MET A 137 -18.33 7.94 0.69
CA MET A 137 -19.25 6.97 0.08
C MET A 137 -19.55 5.78 1.01
N TYR A 138 -18.56 5.32 1.79
CA TYR A 138 -18.75 4.25 2.77
C TYR A 138 -19.58 4.69 3.97
N VAL A 139 -19.35 5.90 4.48
CA VAL A 139 -20.02 6.40 5.68
C VAL A 139 -21.48 6.75 5.43
N VAL A 140 -21.80 7.29 4.24
CA VAL A 140 -23.15 7.78 3.91
C VAL A 140 -24.09 6.66 3.43
N SER A 141 -23.56 5.47 3.12
CA SER A 141 -24.39 4.40 2.54
C SER A 141 -25.37 3.80 3.56
N PRO A 142 -26.69 3.80 3.29
CA PRO A 142 -27.69 3.24 4.19
C PRO A 142 -27.56 1.72 4.31
N SER A 143 -27.86 1.19 5.51
CA SER A 143 -27.66 -0.21 5.93
C SER A 143 -28.65 -1.23 5.33
N THR A 144 -29.12 -1.02 4.10
CA THR A 144 -29.99 -1.99 3.42
C THR A 144 -29.16 -3.03 2.67
N ALA A 145 -29.59 -4.29 2.67
CA ALA A 145 -28.86 -5.41 2.06
C ALA A 145 -28.58 -5.23 0.55
N CYS A 146 -29.47 -4.55 -0.18
CA CYS A 146 -29.25 -4.25 -1.60
C CYS A 146 -28.09 -3.25 -1.79
N HIS A 147 -28.02 -2.22 -0.93
CA HIS A 147 -26.97 -1.21 -0.99
C HIS A 147 -25.59 -1.77 -0.60
N THR A 148 -25.51 -2.72 0.33
CA THR A 148 -24.22 -3.33 0.72
C THR A 148 -23.60 -4.16 -0.41
N VAL A 149 -24.40 -4.91 -1.17
CA VAL A 149 -23.93 -5.67 -2.35
C VAL A 149 -23.47 -4.73 -3.47
N PHE A 150 -24.24 -3.68 -3.74
CA PHE A 150 -23.86 -2.67 -4.73
C PHE A 150 -22.57 -1.93 -4.34
N LEU A 151 -22.48 -1.47 -3.09
CA LEU A 151 -21.30 -0.78 -2.57
C LEU A 151 -20.06 -1.69 -2.61
N GLY A 152 -20.19 -2.94 -2.19
CA GLY A 152 -19.10 -3.92 -2.26
C GLY A 152 -18.61 -4.15 -3.70
N SER A 153 -19.54 -4.23 -4.65
CA SER A 153 -19.20 -4.36 -6.07
C SER A 153 -18.47 -3.13 -6.60
N LEU A 154 -18.97 -1.92 -6.29
CA LEU A 154 -18.35 -0.68 -6.72
C LEU A 154 -16.94 -0.51 -6.15
N VAL A 155 -16.73 -0.87 -4.88
CA VAL A 155 -15.41 -0.81 -4.25
C VAL A 155 -14.45 -1.75 -4.96
N ASN A 156 -14.89 -2.97 -5.28
CA ASN A 156 -14.06 -3.90 -6.04
C ASN A 156 -13.68 -3.31 -7.42
N TYR A 157 -14.61 -2.63 -8.10
CA TYR A 157 -14.29 -1.90 -9.33
C TYR A 157 -13.29 -0.76 -9.12
N ILE A 158 -13.42 0.00 -8.03
CA ILE A 158 -12.48 1.08 -7.69
C ILE A 158 -11.07 0.51 -7.42
N ILE A 159 -10.96 -0.53 -6.60
CA ILE A 159 -9.68 -1.20 -6.29
C ILE A 159 -9.06 -1.78 -7.57
N LEU A 160 -9.87 -2.41 -8.43
CA LEU A 160 -9.40 -2.92 -9.72
C LEU A 160 -8.91 -1.79 -10.63
N SER A 161 -9.63 -0.68 -10.70
CA SER A 161 -9.24 0.51 -11.48
C SER A 161 -7.92 1.11 -10.99
N PHE A 162 -7.73 1.22 -9.67
CA PHE A 162 -6.45 1.63 -9.09
C PHE A 162 -5.34 0.65 -9.43
N SER A 163 -5.59 -0.66 -9.32
CA SER A 163 -4.60 -1.69 -9.66
C SER A 163 -4.14 -1.57 -11.11
N VAL A 164 -5.07 -1.42 -12.07
CA VAL A 164 -4.74 -1.19 -13.48
C VAL A 164 -3.95 0.10 -13.66
N THR A 165 -4.36 1.19 -12.99
CA THR A 165 -3.68 2.49 -13.07
C THR A 165 -2.25 2.41 -12.51
N ILE A 166 -2.03 1.68 -11.41
CA ILE A 166 -0.71 1.45 -10.80
C ILE A 166 0.18 0.66 -11.76
N ILE A 167 -0.35 -0.37 -12.42
CA ILE A 167 0.42 -1.16 -13.41
C ILE A 167 0.81 -0.29 -14.61
N LEU A 168 -0.13 0.45 -15.19
CA LEU A 168 0.13 1.32 -16.34
C LEU A 168 1.13 2.42 -15.99
N SER A 169 0.87 3.19 -14.93
CA SER A 169 1.75 4.29 -14.51
C SER A 169 3.12 3.80 -14.04
N GLY A 170 3.18 2.70 -13.29
CA GLY A 170 4.45 2.11 -12.85
C GLY A 170 5.29 1.59 -14.02
N THR A 171 4.66 0.99 -15.03
CA THR A 171 5.36 0.54 -16.25
C THR A 171 5.96 1.73 -17.01
N VAL A 172 5.18 2.78 -17.22
CA VAL A 172 5.65 4.01 -17.88
C VAL A 172 6.80 4.63 -17.08
N MET A 173 6.66 4.72 -15.76
CA MET A 173 7.71 5.24 -14.88
C MET A 173 9.01 4.44 -15.00
N VAL A 174 8.97 3.11 -14.94
CA VAL A 174 10.17 2.25 -15.05
C VAL A 174 10.85 2.43 -16.41
N ILE A 175 10.08 2.52 -17.49
CA ILE A 175 10.62 2.78 -18.84
C ILE A 175 11.33 4.13 -18.87
N LEU A 176 10.72 5.18 -18.32
CA LEU A 176 11.31 6.52 -18.27
C LEU A 176 12.56 6.58 -17.39
N ILE A 177 12.56 5.91 -16.23
CA ILE A 177 13.74 5.82 -15.34
C ILE A 177 14.91 5.18 -16.08
N LYS A 178 14.67 4.09 -16.83
CA LYS A 178 15.72 3.43 -17.63
C LYS A 178 16.21 4.34 -18.75
N ARG A 179 15.29 5.01 -19.46
CA ARG A 179 15.62 5.90 -20.58
C ARG A 179 16.42 7.13 -20.14
N PHE A 180 16.07 7.74 -19.01
CA PHE A 180 16.67 8.99 -18.52
C PHE A 180 17.66 8.77 -17.37
N TRP A 181 18.15 7.55 -17.16
CA TRP A 181 19.03 7.21 -16.04
C TRP A 181 20.27 8.10 -15.96
N THR A 182 20.87 8.43 -17.11
CA THR A 182 22.07 9.27 -17.21
C THR A 182 21.82 10.74 -16.90
N SER A 183 20.58 11.23 -17.06
CA SER A 183 20.19 12.62 -16.81
C SER A 183 19.99 12.92 -15.32
N VAL A 184 19.79 11.89 -14.48
CA VAL A 184 19.58 12.07 -13.04
C VAL A 184 20.92 12.32 -12.35
N SER A 185 21.16 13.61 -12.03
CA SER A 185 22.41 14.09 -11.43
C SER A 185 22.54 13.79 -9.93
N SER A 186 21.46 13.89 -9.14
CA SER A 186 21.57 13.79 -7.68
C SER A 186 21.48 12.36 -7.14
N HIS A 187 22.31 12.06 -6.12
CA HIS A 187 22.31 10.76 -5.42
C HIS A 187 20.95 10.46 -4.76
N THR A 188 20.29 11.48 -4.20
CA THR A 188 18.97 11.36 -3.57
C THR A 188 17.91 10.92 -4.57
N GLU A 189 17.86 11.54 -5.75
CA GLU A 189 16.90 11.18 -6.80
C GLU A 189 17.12 9.75 -7.30
N ARG A 190 18.39 9.33 -7.48
CA ARG A 190 18.70 7.93 -7.83
C ARG A 190 18.23 6.94 -6.76
N THR A 191 18.41 7.29 -5.49
CA THR A 191 17.97 6.45 -4.37
C THR A 191 16.45 6.32 -4.38
N ILE A 192 15.73 7.42 -4.58
CA ILE A 192 14.26 7.35 -4.60
C ILE A 192 13.75 6.63 -5.83
N ASN A 193 14.33 6.85 -7.01
CA ASN A 193 13.95 6.11 -8.23
C ASN A 193 14.15 4.61 -8.07
N LYS A 194 15.23 4.18 -7.39
CA LYS A 194 15.43 2.77 -7.03
C LYS A 194 14.34 2.27 -6.08
N PHE A 195 14.04 3.01 -5.01
CA PHE A 195 12.99 2.66 -4.06
C PHE A 195 11.64 2.49 -4.74
N VAL A 196 11.22 3.48 -5.53
CA VAL A 196 9.91 3.47 -6.22
C VAL A 196 9.85 2.36 -7.29
N SER A 197 10.98 2.04 -7.94
CA SER A 197 11.05 0.89 -8.87
C SER A 197 10.93 -0.44 -8.11
N SER A 198 11.63 -0.61 -6.98
CA SER A 198 11.49 -1.79 -6.13
C SER A 198 10.06 -1.96 -5.63
N PHE A 199 9.44 -0.87 -5.18
CA PHE A 199 8.04 -0.83 -4.76
C PHE A 199 7.10 -1.33 -5.88
N PHE A 200 7.29 -0.85 -7.11
CA PHE A 200 6.50 -1.31 -8.27
C PHE A 200 6.65 -2.82 -8.53
N TYR A 201 7.87 -3.36 -8.45
CA TYR A 201 8.10 -4.80 -8.63
C TYR A 201 7.46 -5.64 -7.53
N LEU A 202 7.55 -5.21 -6.27
CA LEU A 202 6.88 -5.87 -5.15
C LEU A 202 5.36 -5.91 -5.36
N ARG A 203 4.78 -4.79 -5.80
CA ARG A 203 3.36 -4.68 -6.14
C ARG A 203 2.93 -5.71 -7.20
N ILE A 204 3.73 -5.87 -8.26
CA ILE A 204 3.46 -6.89 -9.28
C ILE A 204 3.46 -8.29 -8.68
N LEU A 205 4.49 -8.61 -7.88
CA LEU A 205 4.69 -9.94 -7.32
C LEU A 205 3.66 -10.30 -6.24
N CYS A 206 3.37 -9.38 -5.32
CA CYS A 206 2.56 -9.64 -4.13
C CYS A 206 1.06 -9.40 -4.34
N GLU A 207 0.66 -8.58 -5.32
CA GLU A 207 -0.76 -8.23 -5.53
C GLU A 207 -1.24 -8.63 -6.93
N PHE A 208 -0.57 -8.17 -7.99
CA PHE A 208 -1.06 -8.35 -9.35
C PHE A 208 -1.00 -9.82 -9.81
N ILE A 209 0.11 -10.51 -9.59
CA ILE A 209 0.25 -11.92 -9.96
C ILE A 209 -0.80 -12.80 -9.22
N PRO A 210 -0.94 -12.73 -7.88
CA PRO A 210 -2.00 -13.46 -7.17
C PRO A 210 -3.41 -13.13 -7.66
N PHE A 211 -3.68 -11.87 -8.02
CA PHE A 211 -4.95 -11.46 -8.59
C PHE A 211 -5.23 -12.15 -9.94
N ILE A 212 -4.26 -12.14 -10.86
CA ILE A 212 -4.39 -12.81 -12.17
C ILE A 212 -4.54 -14.32 -12.00
N ILE A 213 -3.77 -14.95 -11.12
CA ILE A 213 -3.91 -16.38 -10.81
C ILE A 213 -5.33 -16.67 -10.28
N GLY A 214 -5.83 -15.85 -9.36
CA GLY A 214 -7.18 -15.98 -8.82
C GLY A 214 -8.27 -15.85 -9.88
N ALA A 215 -8.12 -14.92 -10.82
CA ALA A 215 -9.03 -14.73 -11.95
C ALA A 215 -9.01 -15.94 -12.90
N LEU A 216 -7.81 -16.43 -13.25
CA LEU A 216 -7.63 -17.61 -14.10
C LEU A 216 -8.20 -18.88 -13.46
N MET A 217 -7.96 -19.11 -12.17
CA MET A 217 -8.54 -20.25 -11.44
C MET A 217 -10.06 -20.18 -11.40
N ARG A 218 -10.64 -18.99 -11.19
CA ARG A 218 -12.09 -18.80 -11.22
C ARG A 218 -12.65 -19.10 -12.62
N ALA A 219 -11.98 -18.67 -13.68
CA ALA A 219 -12.42 -18.91 -15.06
C ALA A 219 -12.28 -20.38 -15.49
N THR A 220 -11.24 -21.08 -15.05
CA THR A 220 -10.93 -22.46 -15.49
C THR A 220 -11.57 -23.53 -14.61
N ILE A 221 -11.53 -23.38 -13.28
CA ILE A 221 -11.97 -24.39 -12.30
C ILE A 221 -13.33 -24.01 -11.69
N GLY A 222 -13.81 -22.78 -11.89
CA GLY A 222 -15.04 -22.28 -11.27
C GLY A 222 -14.91 -21.99 -9.77
N ARG A 223 -13.69 -22.06 -9.20
CA ARG A 223 -13.42 -21.81 -7.77
C ARG A 223 -12.40 -20.69 -7.61
N SER A 224 -12.61 -19.82 -6.62
CA SER A 224 -11.66 -18.75 -6.30
C SER A 224 -10.45 -19.27 -5.52
N LEU A 225 -9.28 -18.67 -5.76
CA LEU A 225 -8.05 -18.96 -5.01
C LEU A 225 -8.24 -18.84 -3.48
N GLY A 226 -9.05 -17.89 -3.02
CA GLY A 226 -9.35 -17.71 -1.59
C GLY A 226 -10.14 -18.85 -0.95
N THR A 227 -10.77 -19.72 -1.74
CA THR A 227 -11.40 -20.93 -1.22
C THR A 227 -10.34 -21.96 -0.79
N TYR A 228 -9.14 -21.92 -1.37
CA TYR A 228 -8.04 -22.85 -1.07
C TYR A 228 -7.06 -22.28 -0.05
N VAL A 229 -6.72 -20.99 -0.16
CA VAL A 229 -5.63 -20.33 0.60
C VAL A 229 -6.19 -19.28 1.56
N GLY A 230 -7.48 -19.39 1.91
CA GLY A 230 -8.14 -18.50 2.87
C GLY A 230 -7.95 -17.01 2.58
N ALA A 231 -7.36 -16.29 3.53
CA ALA A 231 -7.13 -14.85 3.49
C ALA A 231 -5.87 -14.45 2.70
N PHE A 232 -5.52 -15.20 1.64
CA PHE A 232 -4.32 -14.98 0.82
C PHE A 232 -4.15 -13.53 0.32
N GLY A 233 -5.24 -12.83 0.03
CA GLY A 233 -5.20 -11.42 -0.39
C GLY A 233 -4.67 -10.52 0.73
N ALA A 234 -5.15 -10.71 1.95
CA ALA A 234 -4.68 -9.95 3.11
C ALA A 234 -3.22 -10.31 3.45
N LEU A 235 -2.85 -11.58 3.30
CA LEU A 235 -1.46 -12.02 3.47
C LEU A 235 -0.52 -11.40 2.42
N GLY A 236 -0.94 -11.35 1.16
CA GLY A 236 -0.17 -10.71 0.09
C GLY A 236 0.06 -9.22 0.34
N VAL A 237 -0.97 -8.51 0.82
CA VAL A 237 -0.84 -7.09 1.18
C VAL A 237 0.09 -6.89 2.38
N ALA A 238 -0.04 -7.67 3.45
CA ALA A 238 0.86 -7.54 4.61
C ALA A 238 2.30 -7.92 4.29
N LEU A 239 2.50 -8.89 3.39
CA LEU A 239 3.83 -9.22 2.89
C LEU A 239 4.41 -8.09 2.03
N ASP A 240 3.61 -7.47 1.16
CA ASP A 240 3.99 -6.31 0.36
C ASP A 240 4.49 -5.17 1.25
N THR A 241 3.69 -4.73 2.23
CA THR A 241 4.09 -3.63 3.13
C THR A 241 5.31 -4.00 3.98
N PHE A 242 5.35 -5.22 4.54
CA PHE A 242 6.51 -5.67 5.30
C PHE A 242 7.81 -5.62 4.49
N VAL A 243 7.80 -6.16 3.26
CA VAL A 243 9.00 -6.18 2.41
C VAL A 243 9.38 -4.76 1.98
N GLN A 244 8.40 -3.89 1.71
CA GLN A 244 8.65 -2.48 1.41
C GLN A 244 9.32 -1.75 2.58
N SER A 245 8.83 -1.91 3.80
CA SER A 245 9.43 -1.37 5.01
C SER A 245 10.88 -1.87 5.24
N VAL A 246 11.14 -3.15 4.96
CA VAL A 246 12.49 -3.73 5.00
C VAL A 246 13.39 -3.08 3.96
N VAL A 247 12.94 -2.99 2.71
CA VAL A 247 13.69 -2.36 1.60
C VAL A 247 13.97 -0.89 1.91
N PHE A 248 12.96 -0.16 2.37
CA PHE A 248 13.09 1.24 2.76
C PHE A 248 14.13 1.43 3.86
N SER A 249 14.03 0.64 4.94
CA SER A 249 14.97 0.68 6.06
C SER A 249 16.40 0.33 5.65
N TYR A 250 16.56 -0.67 4.78
CA TYR A 250 17.86 -1.03 4.21
C TYR A 250 18.46 0.12 3.41
N MET A 251 17.66 0.79 2.57
CA MET A 251 18.10 1.94 1.78
C MET A 251 18.50 3.14 2.64
N LEU A 252 17.77 3.41 3.73
CA LEU A 252 18.12 4.47 4.68
C LEU A 252 19.46 4.19 5.37
N ARG A 253 19.69 2.94 5.82
CA ARG A 253 20.95 2.54 6.46
C ARG A 253 22.13 2.69 5.51
N LYS A 254 21.98 2.25 4.27
CA LYS A 254 23.02 2.36 3.23
C LYS A 254 23.34 3.82 2.91
N SER A 255 22.32 4.68 2.81
CA SER A 255 22.51 6.11 2.57
C SER A 255 23.33 6.79 3.68
N LYS A 256 23.07 6.43 4.95
CA LYS A 256 23.83 6.94 6.11
C LYS A 256 25.31 6.55 6.06
N GLN A 257 25.63 5.32 5.64
CA GLN A 257 27.02 4.85 5.54
C GLN A 257 27.82 5.65 4.49
N ASN A 258 27.22 5.93 3.33
CA ASN A 258 27.88 6.71 2.28
C ASN A 258 28.22 8.14 2.73
N VAL A 259 27.33 8.80 3.48
CA VAL A 259 27.56 10.17 4.01
C VAL A 259 28.72 10.18 5.00
N ASN A 260 28.82 9.18 5.87
CA ASN A 260 29.92 9.09 6.84
C ASN A 260 31.28 8.86 6.15
N GLN A 261 31.33 8.07 5.08
CA GLN A 261 32.56 7.83 4.32
C GLN A 261 33.07 9.11 3.64
N THR A 262 32.19 9.93 3.09
CA THR A 262 32.59 11.22 2.49
C THR A 262 33.15 12.21 3.51
N HIS A 263 32.73 12.14 4.78
CA HIS A 263 33.28 13.01 5.83
C HIS A 263 34.62 12.53 6.38
N SER A 264 34.96 11.24 6.26
CA SER A 264 36.25 10.70 6.72
C SER A 264 37.41 10.91 5.74
N THR A 265 37.12 11.34 4.51
CA THR A 265 38.13 11.56 3.45
C THR A 265 38.57 13.03 3.30
N PHE A 266 38.09 13.91 4.18
CA PHE A 266 38.52 15.31 4.29
C PHE A 266 39.14 15.55 5.66
#